data_AF-A0A1K0IK32-F1
#
_entry.id   AF-A0A1K0IK32-F1
#
_cell.length_a   1.000
_cell.length_b   1.000
_cell.length_c   1.000
_cell.angle_alpha   90.00
_cell.angle_beta   90.00
_cell.angle_gamma   90.00
#
_symmetry.space_group_name_H-M   'P 1'
#
loop_
_entity.id
_entity.type
_entity.pdbx_description
1 polymer ?
#
loop_
_entity_poly.entity_id
_entity_poly.type
_entity_poly.pdbx_seq_one_letter_code
_entity_poly.pdbx_strand_id
1 'polypeptide(L)'
;MDEYPFLQSSDAGHQTRKTFEEHAAADARARLNQIVAAAEAEGVACGTDLTTSTTPYRDIVAAATRHGCDVIFMASHGRRGLAGLLVGSETQKVLTHCTIPVLVYR
;
A
#
# COMPACT_ATOMS: atom_id res chain seq x y z
N MET A 1 -19.90 37.26 36.20
CA MET A 1 -18.43 37.27 36.25
C MET A 1 -17.96 35.83 36.45
N ASP A 2 -17.62 35.04 35.44
CA ASP A 2 -17.79 35.15 33.99
C ASP A 2 -17.90 33.73 33.46
N GLU A 3 -18.80 33.57 32.50
CA GLU A 3 -18.93 32.42 31.61
C GLU A 3 -17.58 32.22 30.90
N TYR A 4 -16.91 31.09 31.15
CA TYR A 4 -15.60 30.79 30.56
C TYR A 4 -15.72 30.54 29.04
N PRO A 5 -15.18 31.39 28.16
CA PRO A 5 -15.50 31.37 26.74
C PRO A 5 -14.34 30.82 25.90
N PHE A 6 -13.89 29.58 26.12
CA PHE A 6 -12.86 28.97 25.25
C PHE A 6 -13.12 27.51 24.88
N LEU A 7 -14.39 27.16 24.66
CA LEU A 7 -14.77 25.94 23.95
C LEU A 7 -15.18 26.30 22.52
N GLN A 8 -14.26 26.88 21.74
CA GLN A 8 -14.41 27.05 20.30
C GLN A 8 -13.07 27.30 19.60
N SER A 9 -12.31 26.22 19.37
CA SER A 9 -11.44 26.11 18.19
C SER A 9 -11.07 24.64 17.94
N SER A 10 -12.06 23.77 17.75
CA SER A 10 -11.82 22.41 17.24
C SER A 10 -12.25 22.28 15.78
N ASP A 11 -11.92 23.29 14.96
CA ASP A 11 -12.28 23.29 13.54
C ASP A 11 -11.06 23.53 12.63
N ALA A 12 -9.95 22.89 12.99
CA ALA A 12 -8.78 22.79 12.13
C ALA A 12 -8.41 21.31 11.92
N GLY A 13 -8.87 20.75 10.79
CA GLY A 13 -8.06 19.76 10.07
C GLY A 13 -8.46 18.29 10.14
N HIS A 14 -9.62 17.90 10.68
CA HIS A 14 -10.12 16.55 10.42
C HIS A 14 -10.70 16.50 9.00
N GLN A 15 -9.85 16.29 7.99
CA GLN A 15 -10.34 15.71 6.75
C GLN A 15 -11.14 14.46 7.14
N THR A 16 -12.43 14.45 6.80
CA THR A 16 -13.30 13.30 7.08
C THR A 16 -12.59 12.04 6.60
N ARG A 17 -12.54 10.98 7.41
CA ARG A 17 -11.93 9.69 7.03
C ARG A 17 -12.27 9.26 5.58
N LYS A 18 -13.49 9.57 5.16
CA LYS A 18 -13.99 9.41 3.79
C LYS A 18 -13.17 10.14 2.72
N THR A 19 -12.85 11.43 2.89
CA THR A 19 -12.08 12.19 1.89
C THR A 19 -10.63 11.72 1.82
N PHE A 20 -10.04 11.30 2.94
CA PHE A 20 -8.72 10.66 2.94
C PHE A 20 -8.73 9.33 2.18
N GLU A 21 -9.70 8.45 2.46
CA GLU A 21 -9.85 7.17 1.76
C GLU A 21 -10.08 7.37 0.24
N GLU A 22 -10.90 8.35 -0.15
CA GLU A 22 -11.15 8.70 -1.55
C GLU A 22 -9.88 9.18 -2.27
N HIS A 23 -9.12 10.09 -1.66
CA HIS A 23 -7.86 10.56 -2.24
C HIS A 23 -6.81 9.43 -2.32
N ALA A 24 -6.68 8.61 -1.27
CA ALA A 24 -5.75 7.49 -1.26
C ALA A 24 -6.09 6.47 -2.36
N ALA A 25 -7.38 6.17 -2.57
CA ALA A 25 -7.84 5.29 -3.63
C ALA A 25 -7.60 5.88 -5.03
N ALA A 26 -7.83 7.19 -5.21
CA ALA A 26 -7.57 7.89 -6.46
C ALA A 26 -6.08 7.85 -6.82
N ASP A 27 -5.20 8.16 -5.87
CA ASP A 27 -3.76 8.12 -6.06
C ASP A 27 -3.25 6.70 -6.36
N ALA A 28 -3.79 5.69 -5.67
CA ALA A 28 -3.45 4.30 -5.92
C ALA A 28 -3.90 3.86 -7.31
N ARG A 29 -5.10 4.25 -7.74
CA ARG A 29 -5.60 3.98 -9.10
C ARG A 29 -4.74 4.65 -10.16
N ALA A 30 -4.34 5.90 -9.94
CA ALA A 30 -3.47 6.62 -10.87
C ALA A 30 -2.13 5.90 -11.06
N ARG A 31 -1.52 5.41 -9.97
CA ARG A 31 -0.29 4.60 -10.03
C ARG A 31 -0.50 3.27 -10.77
N LEU A 32 -1.60 2.57 -10.52
CA LEU A 32 -1.91 1.33 -11.25
C LEU A 32 -2.09 1.59 -12.76
N ASN A 33 -2.73 2.68 -13.15
CA ASN A 33 -2.91 3.03 -14.55
C ASN A 33 -1.57 3.28 -15.27
N GLN A 34 -0.58 3.85 -14.59
CA GLN A 34 0.78 4.01 -15.14
C GLN A 34 1.44 2.65 -15.41
N ILE A 35 1.24 1.68 -14.52
CA ILE A 35 1.79 0.32 -14.67
C ILE A 35 1.10 -0.42 -15.81
N VAL A 36 -0.23 -0.32 -15.91
CA VAL A 36 -1.00 -0.92 -17.01
C VAL A 36 -0.55 -0.37 -18.34
N ALA A 37 -0.44 0.96 -18.46
CA ALA A 37 0.02 1.61 -19.70
C ALA A 37 1.43 1.16 -20.10
N ALA A 38 2.35 1.02 -19.13
CA ALA A 38 3.70 0.51 -19.39
C ALA A 38 3.69 -0.96 -19.83
N ALA A 39 2.86 -1.81 -19.22
CA ALA A 39 2.74 -3.22 -19.60
C ALA A 39 2.10 -3.39 -20.99
N GLU A 40 1.06 -2.62 -21.30
CA GLU A 40 0.39 -2.61 -22.60
C GLU A 40 1.35 -2.17 -23.73
N ALA A 41 2.19 -1.16 -23.48
CA ALA A 41 3.21 -0.72 -24.43
C ALA A 41 4.21 -1.83 -24.79
N GLU A 42 4.46 -2.75 -23.87
CA GLU A 42 5.34 -3.92 -24.06
C GLU A 42 4.56 -5.20 -24.46
N GLY A 43 3.24 -5.11 -24.68
CA GLY A 43 2.39 -6.26 -25.04
C GLY A 43 2.22 -7.30 -23.93
N VAL A 44 2.44 -6.92 -22.67
CA VAL A 44 2.34 -7.80 -21.51
C VAL A 44 0.94 -7.73 -20.90
N ALA A 45 0.27 -8.88 -20.74
CA ALA A 45 -1.02 -8.95 -20.07
C ALA A 45 -0.90 -8.48 -18.61
N CYS A 46 -1.71 -7.50 -18.21
CA CYS A 46 -1.64 -6.87 -16.89
C CYS A 46 -3.02 -6.80 -16.22
N GLY A 47 -3.16 -7.46 -15.07
CA GLY A 47 -4.31 -7.31 -14.18
C GLY A 47 -4.00 -6.37 -13.03
N THR A 48 -5.02 -5.72 -12.47
CA THR A 48 -4.86 -4.87 -11.27
C THR A 48 -5.86 -5.26 -10.19
N ASP A 49 -5.42 -5.19 -8.94
CA ASP A 49 -6.24 -5.40 -7.75
C ASP A 49 -5.92 -4.28 -6.75
N LEU A 50 -6.95 -3.72 -6.12
CA LEU A 50 -6.84 -2.64 -5.15
C LEU A 50 -7.69 -2.98 -3.93
N THR A 51 -7.05 -3.04 -2.77
CA THR A 51 -7.71 -3.33 -1.49
C THR A 51 -7.20 -2.37 -0.42
N THR A 52 -8.11 -1.86 0.41
CA THR A 52 -7.76 -1.11 1.62
C THR A 52 -7.62 -2.07 2.78
N SER A 53 -6.48 -2.04 3.47
CA SER A 53 -6.13 -3.02 4.50
C SER A 53 -5.57 -2.39 5.76
N THR A 54 -5.94 -2.92 6.92
CA THR A 54 -5.26 -2.68 8.19
C THR A 54 -4.08 -3.64 8.42
N THR A 55 -3.96 -4.70 7.62
CA THR A 55 -2.88 -5.70 7.68
C THR A 55 -2.34 -6.04 6.28
N PRO A 56 -1.56 -5.14 5.65
CA PRO A 56 -1.25 -5.24 4.23
C PRO A 56 -0.55 -6.53 3.80
N TYR A 57 0.43 -7.03 4.57
CA TYR A 57 1.11 -8.30 4.24
C TYR A 57 0.14 -9.48 4.09
N ARG A 58 -0.93 -9.54 4.92
CA ARG A 58 -1.91 -10.62 4.82
C ARG A 58 -2.71 -10.52 3.53
N ASP A 59 -3.10 -9.30 3.18
CA ASP A 59 -3.91 -9.07 1.98
C ASP A 59 -3.09 -9.23 0.70
N ILE A 60 -1.79 -8.93 0.74
CA ILE A 60 -0.84 -9.27 -0.35
C ILE A 60 -0.79 -10.78 -0.55
N VAL A 61 -0.60 -11.57 0.53
CA VAL A 61 -0.55 -13.04 0.45
C VAL A 61 -1.90 -13.62 0.01
N ALA A 62 -3.00 -13.07 0.51
CA ALA A 62 -4.36 -13.47 0.12
C ALA A 62 -4.66 -13.15 -1.34
N ALA A 63 -4.23 -11.98 -1.84
CA ALA A 63 -4.37 -11.60 -3.24
C ALA A 63 -3.55 -12.54 -4.14
N ALA A 64 -2.29 -12.78 -3.80
CA ALA A 64 -1.45 -13.71 -4.55
C ALA A 64 -2.05 -15.13 -4.61
N THR A 65 -2.62 -15.60 -3.51
CA THR A 65 -3.32 -16.90 -3.45
C THR A 65 -4.60 -16.89 -4.31
N ARG A 66 -5.43 -15.85 -4.18
CA ARG A 66 -6.68 -15.68 -4.94
C ARG A 66 -6.47 -15.62 -6.44
N HIS A 67 -5.38 -14.97 -6.87
CA HIS A 67 -5.03 -14.82 -8.29
C HIS A 67 -4.16 -15.97 -8.81
N GLY A 68 -3.84 -16.97 -7.98
CA GLY A 68 -3.04 -18.12 -8.38
C GLY A 68 -1.62 -17.76 -8.81
N CYS A 69 -0.99 -16.78 -8.16
CA CYS A 69 0.35 -16.32 -8.53
C CYS A 69 1.43 -17.36 -8.20
N ASP A 70 2.35 -17.59 -9.15
CA ASP A 70 3.52 -18.45 -8.95
C ASP A 70 4.67 -17.74 -8.20
N VAL A 71 4.70 -16.42 -8.23
CA VAL A 71 5.73 -15.58 -7.59
C VAL A 71 5.16 -14.23 -7.19
N ILE A 72 5.61 -13.70 -6.05
CA ILE A 72 5.35 -12.32 -5.61
C ILE A 72 6.60 -11.49 -5.84
N PHE A 73 6.51 -10.48 -6.70
CA PHE A 73 7.58 -9.52 -6.89
C PHE A 73 7.38 -8.30 -6.00
N MET A 74 8.36 -7.96 -5.17
CA MET A 74 8.30 -6.80 -4.28
C MET A 74 9.54 -5.93 -4.44
N ALA A 75 9.33 -4.62 -4.66
CA ALA A 75 10.41 -3.65 -4.60
C ALA A 75 10.76 -3.31 -3.15
N SER A 76 12.05 -3.08 -2.88
CA SER A 76 12.55 -2.55 -1.61
C SER A 76 13.15 -1.15 -1.82
N HIS A 77 13.03 -0.26 -0.84
CA HIS A 77 13.60 1.08 -0.95
C HIS A 77 15.12 1.06 -0.69
N GLY A 78 15.92 1.05 -1.75
CA GLY A 78 17.38 0.88 -1.73
C GLY A 78 18.24 2.08 -1.29
N ARG A 79 17.74 3.04 -0.50
CA ARG A 79 18.56 4.24 -0.14
C ARG A 79 19.37 4.12 1.16
N ARG A 80 19.18 3.08 1.96
CA ARG A 80 19.98 2.76 3.16
C ARG A 80 19.98 1.24 3.25
N GLY A 81 21.15 0.58 3.25
CA GLY A 81 21.27 -0.89 3.20
C GLY A 81 20.56 -1.62 4.36
N LEU A 82 20.85 -2.90 4.55
CA LEU A 82 20.29 -3.77 5.60
C LEU A 82 20.23 -3.16 7.02
N ALA A 83 20.99 -2.08 7.30
CA ALA A 83 20.91 -1.24 8.50
C ALA A 83 19.64 -0.39 8.65
N GLY A 84 18.81 -0.28 7.61
CA GLY A 84 17.54 0.45 7.58
C GLY A 84 16.32 -0.46 7.48
N LEU A 85 16.43 -1.74 7.88
CA LEU A 85 15.27 -2.57 8.15
C LEU A 85 14.46 -1.87 9.25
N LEU A 86 13.48 -1.06 8.84
CA LEU A 86 12.37 -0.69 9.69
C LEU A 86 11.89 -2.01 10.29
N VAL A 87 11.99 -2.13 11.61
CA VAL A 87 11.33 -3.20 12.38
C VAL A 87 9.88 -3.24 11.88
N GLY A 88 9.52 -4.22 11.05
CA GLY A 88 8.18 -4.35 10.48
C GLY A 88 7.94 -3.89 9.03
N SER A 89 8.90 -4.05 8.09
CA SER A 89 8.62 -3.88 6.64
C SER A 89 7.60 -4.91 6.12
N GLU A 90 6.67 -4.48 5.27
CA GLU A 90 5.71 -5.39 4.63
C GLU A 90 6.41 -6.47 3.81
N THR A 91 7.52 -6.15 3.14
CA THR A 91 8.34 -7.16 2.43
C THR A 91 8.84 -8.24 3.38
N GLN A 92 9.32 -7.86 4.57
CA GLN A 92 9.79 -8.83 5.57
C GLN A 92 8.65 -9.69 6.10
N LYS A 93 7.48 -9.09 6.37
CA LYS A 93 6.29 -9.82 6.82
C LYS A 93 5.82 -10.82 5.76
N VAL A 94 5.80 -10.42 4.49
CA VAL A 94 5.47 -11.33 3.38
C VAL A 94 6.50 -12.46 3.29
N LEU A 95 7.80 -12.16 3.29
CA LEU A 95 8.86 -13.18 3.29
C LEU A 95 8.75 -14.19 4.45
N THR A 96 8.25 -13.74 5.60
CA THR A 96 8.13 -14.58 6.81
C THR A 96 6.88 -15.45 6.81
N HIS A 97 5.79 -14.98 6.18
CA HIS A 97 4.46 -15.59 6.32
C HIS A 97 3.87 -16.14 5.01
N CYS A 98 4.54 -15.95 3.88
CA CYS A 98 4.07 -16.43 2.58
C CYS A 98 4.71 -17.77 2.19
N THR A 99 3.92 -18.65 1.59
CA THR A 99 4.41 -19.91 0.98
C THR A 99 4.69 -19.78 -0.52
N ILE A 100 4.20 -18.71 -1.17
CA ILE A 100 4.48 -18.41 -2.57
C ILE A 100 5.89 -17.79 -2.66
N PRO A 101 6.75 -18.21 -3.60
CA PRO A 101 8.07 -17.62 -3.81
C PRO A 101 8.02 -16.09 -3.88
N VAL A 102 8.95 -15.42 -3.19
CA VAL A 102 9.02 -13.95 -3.16
C VAL A 102 10.35 -13.51 -3.78
N LEU A 103 10.27 -12.73 -4.86
CA LEU A 103 11.41 -12.08 -5.49
C LEU A 103 11.49 -10.62 -5.03
N VAL A 104 12.58 -10.27 -4.35
CA VAL A 104 12.82 -8.90 -3.90
C VAL A 104 13.79 -8.20 -4.83
N TYR A 105 13.37 -7.05 -5.36
CA TYR A 105 14.17 -6.22 -6.26
C TYR A 105 14.65 -4.94 -5.57
N ARG A 106 15.85 -4.50 -5.95
CA ARG A 106 16.58 -3.37 -5.35
C ARG A 106 17.09 -2.43 -6.43
#